data_AF-W6CWW2-F1
#
_entry.id   AF-W6CWW2-F1
#
_cell.length_a   1.000
_cell.length_b   1.000
_cell.length_c   1.000
_cell.angle_alpha   90.00
_cell.angle_beta   90.00
_cell.angle_gamma   90.00
#
_symmetry.space_group_name_H-M   'P 1'
#
loop_
_entity.id
_entity.type
_entity.pdbx_description
1 polymer ?
#
loop_
_entity_poly.entity_id
_entity_poly.type
_entity_poly.pdbx_seq_one_letter_code
_entity_poly.pdbx_strand_id
1 'polypeptide(L)'
;QAIFGLKYMLLCKIMVNQAEDVAGIISSPKVGLQYKGPELDAMKAIADAHSKRSLKLFETALQNFKTELDGDPIVHRHLSALYDTLQEQNLCRLIEPFSRVEIAHIAELIE
;
A
#
# COMPACT_ATOMS: atom_id res chain seq x y z
N GLN A 1 -4.71 -20.23 10.12
CA GLN A 1 -3.84 -19.67 11.17
C GLN A 1 -2.53 -19.10 10.62
N ALA A 2 -1.74 -19.85 9.84
CA ALA A 2 -0.48 -19.33 9.28
C ALA A 2 -0.63 -18.17 8.27
N ILE A 3 -1.73 -18.12 7.51
CA ILE A 3 -2.03 -17.06 6.54
C ILE A 3 -2.16 -15.67 7.21
N PHE A 4 -2.75 -15.60 8.41
CA PHE A 4 -2.86 -14.34 9.16
C PHE A 4 -1.49 -13.81 9.61
N GLY A 5 -0.61 -14.70 10.09
CA GLY A 5 0.76 -14.33 10.45
C GLY A 5 1.55 -13.81 9.26
N LEU A 6 1.39 -14.47 8.10
CA LEU A 6 2.00 -14.04 6.84
C LEU A 6 1.45 -12.66 6.39
N LYS A 7 0.13 -12.45 6.48
CA LYS A 7 -0.52 -11.17 6.16
C LYS A 7 0.08 -10.01 6.98
N TYR A 8 0.20 -10.18 8.30
CA TYR A 8 0.79 -9.15 9.17
C TYR A 8 2.29 -8.95 8.91
N MET A 9 3.03 -10.02 8.63
CA MET A 9 4.45 -9.90 8.26
C MET A 9 4.64 -9.06 7.00
N LEU A 10 3.81 -9.28 5.97
CA LEU A 10 3.85 -8.49 4.73
C LEU A 10 3.44 -7.03 4.99
N LEU A 11 2.40 -6.80 5.80
CA LEU A 11 2.01 -5.46 6.21
C LEU A 11 3.16 -4.73 6.91
N CYS A 12 3.83 -5.36 7.87
CA CYS A 12 4.99 -4.78 8.55
C CYS A 12 6.11 -4.43 7.56
N LYS A 13 6.38 -5.29 6.57
CA LYS A 13 7.36 -5.02 5.52
C LYS A 13 7.02 -3.79 4.69
N ILE A 14 5.74 -3.61 4.34
CA ILE A 14 5.27 -2.42 3.63
C ILE A 14 5.46 -1.17 4.50
N MET A 15 5.07 -1.26 5.78
CA MET A 15 5.17 -0.14 6.74
C MET A 15 6.62 0.32 7.01
N VAL A 16 7.61 -0.56 6.91
CA VAL A 16 9.03 -0.20 7.07
C VAL A 16 9.69 0.22 5.75
N ASN A 17 8.90 0.64 4.76
CA ASN A 17 9.37 1.03 3.42
C ASN A 17 10.11 -0.07 2.65
N GLN A 18 9.87 -1.35 2.95
CA GLN A 18 10.45 -2.50 2.27
C GLN A 18 9.38 -3.24 1.43
N ALA A 19 8.53 -2.48 0.74
CA ALA A 19 7.45 -3.02 -0.08
C ALA A 19 7.95 -3.86 -1.27
N GLU A 20 9.16 -3.61 -1.76
CA GLU A 20 9.79 -4.34 -2.87
C GLU A 20 10.04 -5.83 -2.52
N ASP A 21 10.32 -6.12 -1.25
CA ASP A 21 10.55 -7.49 -0.75
C ASP A 21 9.28 -8.34 -0.80
N VAL A 22 8.09 -7.72 -0.75
CA VAL A 22 6.80 -8.41 -0.62
C VAL A 22 6.58 -9.36 -1.81
N ALA A 23 6.84 -8.89 -3.04
CA ALA A 23 6.70 -9.72 -4.24
C ALA A 23 7.65 -10.92 -4.23
N GLY A 24 8.88 -10.73 -3.75
CA GLY A 24 9.88 -11.80 -3.59
C GLY A 24 9.48 -12.83 -2.53
N ILE A 25 8.94 -12.37 -1.39
CA ILE A 25 8.47 -13.24 -0.31
C ILE A 25 7.31 -14.12 -0.79
N ILE A 26 6.31 -13.53 -1.48
CA ILE A 26 5.16 -14.26 -2.02
C ILE A 26 5.58 -15.26 -3.10
N SER A 27 6.53 -14.88 -3.96
CA SER A 27 7.01 -15.74 -5.05
C SER A 27 7.97 -16.84 -4.58
N SER A 28 8.42 -16.80 -3.32
CA SER A 28 9.33 -17.81 -2.79
C SER A 28 8.67 -19.20 -2.78
N PRO A 29 9.39 -20.28 -3.16
CA PRO A 29 8.82 -21.63 -3.24
C PRO A 29 8.21 -22.13 -1.93
N LYS A 30 8.70 -21.64 -0.79
CA LYS A 30 8.19 -21.99 0.55
C LYS A 30 6.82 -21.37 0.83
N VAL A 31 6.58 -20.16 0.34
CA VAL A 31 5.35 -19.40 0.61
C VAL A 31 4.36 -19.58 -0.53
N GLY A 32 4.76 -19.34 -1.78
CA GLY A 32 3.87 -19.35 -2.95
C GLY A 32 3.30 -20.72 -3.33
N LEU A 33 3.88 -21.83 -2.85
CA LEU A 33 3.31 -23.18 -3.02
C LEU A 33 2.35 -23.56 -1.87
N GLN A 34 2.54 -23.02 -0.67
CA GLN A 34 1.75 -23.40 0.52
C GLN A 34 0.61 -22.43 0.83
N TYR A 35 0.75 -21.17 0.45
CA TYR A 35 -0.17 -20.10 0.79
C TYR A 35 -0.51 -19.32 -0.49
N LYS A 36 -1.71 -19.53 -1.00
CA LYS A 36 -2.33 -18.75 -2.07
C LYS A 36 -3.71 -18.32 -1.60
N GLY A 37 -4.08 -17.08 -1.88
CA GLY A 37 -5.36 -16.54 -1.46
C GLY A 37 -5.47 -15.04 -1.74
N PRO A 38 -6.71 -14.52 -1.74
CA PRO A 38 -6.99 -13.11 -1.99
C PRO A 38 -6.30 -12.19 -0.97
N GLU A 39 -5.98 -12.66 0.24
CA GLU A 39 -5.27 -11.87 1.25
C GLU A 39 -3.82 -11.54 0.84
N LEU A 40 -3.15 -12.43 0.09
CA LEU A 40 -1.79 -12.19 -0.40
C LEU A 40 -1.79 -11.31 -1.63
N ASP A 41 -2.79 -11.48 -2.51
CA ASP A 41 -2.97 -10.63 -3.68
C ASP A 41 -3.29 -9.19 -3.26
N ALA A 42 -4.08 -9.02 -2.20
CA ALA A 42 -4.33 -7.72 -1.58
C ALA A 42 -3.04 -7.07 -1.08
N MET A 43 -2.23 -7.80 -0.29
CA MET A 43 -0.95 -7.27 0.22
C MET A 43 0.04 -6.96 -0.89
N LYS A 44 0.05 -7.74 -1.98
CA LYS A 44 0.86 -7.48 -3.17
C LYS A 44 0.42 -6.21 -3.89
N ALA A 45 -0.87 -6.00 -4.08
CA ALA A 45 -1.41 -4.79 -4.72
C ALA A 45 -1.09 -3.53 -3.91
N ILE A 46 -1.24 -3.59 -2.59
CA ILE A 46 -0.87 -2.51 -1.67
C ILE A 46 0.63 -2.23 -1.72
N ALA A 47 1.48 -3.27 -1.72
CA ALA A 47 2.92 -3.11 -1.83
C ALA A 47 3.35 -2.46 -3.17
N ASP A 48 2.73 -2.87 -4.28
CA ASP A 48 2.99 -2.30 -5.61
C ASP A 48 2.57 -0.83 -5.69
N ALA A 49 1.39 -0.48 -5.16
CA ALA A 49 0.93 0.90 -5.05
C ALA A 49 1.87 1.76 -4.21
N HIS A 50 2.34 1.23 -3.08
CA HIS A 50 3.29 1.91 -2.19
C HIS A 50 4.66 2.10 -2.86
N SER A 51 5.20 1.09 -3.54
CA SER A 51 6.47 1.18 -4.28
C SER A 51 6.40 2.22 -5.41
N LYS A 52 5.27 2.27 -6.13
CA LYS A 52 5.02 3.25 -7.18
C LYS A 52 4.64 4.64 -6.67
N ARG A 53 4.48 4.82 -5.36
CA ARG A 53 4.00 6.05 -4.71
C ARG A 53 2.72 6.58 -5.37
N SER A 54 1.82 5.67 -5.76
CA SER A 54 0.61 6.01 -6.51
C SER A 54 -0.62 5.87 -5.62
N LEU A 55 -1.20 7.02 -5.24
CA LEU A 55 -2.41 7.07 -4.42
C LEU A 55 -3.59 6.38 -5.12
N LYS A 56 -3.74 6.61 -6.43
CA LYS A 56 -4.75 5.98 -7.28
C LYS A 56 -4.70 4.45 -7.27
N LEU A 57 -3.50 3.87 -7.38
CA LEU A 57 -3.34 2.41 -7.31
C LEU A 57 -3.66 1.89 -5.91
N PHE A 58 -3.34 2.67 -4.88
CA PHE A 58 -3.63 2.32 -3.49
C PHE A 58 -5.14 2.30 -3.22
N GLU A 59 -5.87 3.33 -3.64
CA GLU A 59 -7.33 3.39 -3.51
C GLU A 59 -8.03 2.29 -4.31
N THR A 60 -7.55 2.01 -5.53
CA THR A 60 -8.06 0.91 -6.34
C THR A 60 -7.85 -0.43 -5.64
N ALA A 61 -6.69 -0.65 -5.00
CA ALA A 61 -6.42 -1.85 -4.22
C ALA A 61 -7.33 -1.96 -2.99
N LEU A 62 -7.56 -0.85 -2.27
CA LEU A 62 -8.51 -0.83 -1.14
C LEU A 62 -9.94 -1.20 -1.55
N GLN A 63 -10.39 -0.72 -2.71
CA GLN A 63 -11.73 -1.04 -3.22
C GLN A 63 -11.84 -2.49 -3.67
N ASN A 64 -10.84 -2.98 -4.43
CA ASN A 64 -10.85 -4.34 -4.98
C ASN A 64 -10.75 -5.42 -3.90
N PHE A 65 -10.01 -5.15 -2.81
CA PHE A 65 -9.75 -6.10 -1.72
C PHE A 65 -10.41 -5.67 -0.41
N LYS A 66 -11.55 -4.97 -0.48
CA LYS A 66 -12.22 -4.42 0.69
C LYS A 66 -12.55 -5.50 1.72
N THR A 67 -13.00 -6.66 1.29
CA THR A 67 -13.35 -7.80 2.16
C THR A 67 -12.17 -8.30 3.00
N GLU A 68 -10.99 -8.30 2.43
CA GLU A 68 -9.74 -8.82 3.00
C GLU A 68 -9.03 -7.78 3.87
N LEU A 69 -9.22 -6.49 3.56
CA LEU A 69 -8.57 -5.37 4.23
C LEU A 69 -9.43 -4.72 5.33
N ASP A 70 -10.74 -4.50 5.11
CA ASP A 70 -11.65 -3.95 6.14
C ASP A 70 -12.07 -5.00 7.17
N GLY A 71 -12.05 -6.29 6.83
CA GLY A 71 -12.37 -7.37 7.76
C GLY A 71 -11.39 -7.47 8.94
N ASP A 72 -10.26 -6.76 8.90
CA ASP A 72 -9.18 -6.81 9.88
C ASP A 72 -8.86 -5.41 10.39
N PRO A 73 -9.29 -5.06 11.63
CA PRO A 73 -9.17 -3.69 12.14
C PRO A 73 -7.71 -3.25 12.34
N ILE A 74 -6.78 -4.19 12.53
CA ILE A 74 -5.35 -3.89 12.65
C ILE A 74 -4.80 -3.45 11.29
N VAL A 75 -5.12 -4.21 10.24
CA VAL A 75 -4.72 -3.89 8.87
C VAL A 75 -5.33 -2.56 8.44
N HIS A 76 -6.62 -2.36 8.64
CA HIS A 76 -7.31 -1.12 8.28
C HIS A 76 -6.64 0.11 8.92
N ARG A 77 -6.34 0.06 10.22
CA ARG A 77 -5.65 1.16 10.93
C ARG A 77 -4.30 1.50 10.32
N HIS A 78 -3.50 0.48 10.00
CA HIS A 78 -2.18 0.69 9.42
C HIS A 78 -2.24 1.16 7.98
N LEU A 79 -3.24 0.71 7.20
CA LEU A 79 -3.47 1.20 5.84
C LEU A 79 -3.87 2.68 5.81
N SER A 80 -4.66 3.15 6.78
CA SER A 80 -4.97 4.58 6.92
C SER A 80 -3.70 5.41 7.15
N ALA A 81 -2.81 4.96 8.05
CA ALA A 81 -1.54 5.66 8.27
C ALA A 81 -0.62 5.63 7.03
N LEU A 82 -0.67 4.53 6.27
CA LEU A 82 0.08 4.41 5.02
C LEU A 82 -0.47 5.35 3.95
N TYR A 83 -1.80 5.52 3.87
CA TYR A 83 -2.45 6.46 2.98
C TYR A 83 -2.00 7.90 3.26
N ASP A 84 -2.04 8.33 4.52
CA ASP A 84 -1.60 9.67 4.92
C ASP A 84 -0.13 9.91 4.52
N THR A 85 0.73 8.93 4.77
CA THR A 85 2.15 8.99 4.40
C THR A 85 2.34 9.11 2.88
N LEU A 86 1.58 8.35 2.10
CA LEU A 86 1.68 8.34 0.65
C LEU A 86 1.11 9.63 0.02
N GLN A 87 0.06 10.18 0.62
CA GLN A 87 -0.49 11.48 0.26
C GLN A 87 0.52 12.59 0.55
N GLU A 88 1.16 12.59 1.72
CA GLU A 88 2.22 13.55 2.05
C GLU A 88 3.38 13.48 1.04
N GLN A 89 3.85 12.27 0.70
CA GLN A 89 4.89 12.10 -0.31
C GLN A 89 4.48 12.60 -1.69
N ASN A 90 3.22 12.36 -2.10
CA ASN A 90 2.71 12.85 -3.37
C ASN A 90 2.65 14.39 -3.39
N LEU A 91 2.18 15.00 -2.30
CA LEU A 91 2.16 16.47 -2.13
C LEU A 91 3.58 17.05 -2.18
N CYS A 92 4.53 16.49 -1.44
CA CYS A 92 5.94 16.91 -1.47
C CYS A 92 6.52 16.89 -2.88
N ARG A 93 6.22 15.85 -3.68
CA ARG A 93 6.64 15.74 -5.08
C ARG A 93 5.96 16.78 -5.99
N LEU A 94 4.66 17.04 -5.78
CA LEU A 94 3.92 18.01 -6.58
C LEU A 94 4.39 19.45 -6.34
N ILE A 95 4.79 19.78 -5.11
CA ILE A 95 5.27 21.13 -4.78
C ILE A 95 6.76 21.35 -5.08
N GLU A 96 7.57 20.29 -5.15
CA GLU A 96 9.02 20.34 -5.38
C GLU A 96 9.48 21.26 -6.53
N PRO A 97 8.82 21.29 -7.72
CA PRO A 97 9.26 22.15 -8.81
C PRO A 97 8.89 23.64 -8.64
N PHE A 98 8.11 24.00 -7.63
CA PHE A 98 7.60 25.37 -7.45
C PHE A 98 8.29 26.08 -6.28
N SER A 99 8.82 27.27 -6.52
CA SER A 99 9.30 28.14 -5.43
C SER A 99 8.16 28.80 -4.65
N ARG A 100 7.00 28.99 -5.30
CA ARG A 100 5.75 29.50 -4.72
C ARG A 100 4.59 29.02 -5.59
N VAL A 101 3.54 28.49 -4.99
CA VAL A 101 2.37 27.95 -5.70
C VAL A 101 1.09 28.25 -4.92
N GLU A 102 -0.02 28.44 -5.63
CA GLU A 102 -1.34 28.61 -5.02
C GLU A 102 -1.94 27.26 -4.61
N ILE A 103 -2.65 27.23 -3.50
CA ILE A 103 -3.29 26.01 -2.98
C ILE A 103 -4.34 25.48 -3.98
N ALA A 104 -5.06 26.36 -4.67
CA ALA A 104 -6.05 25.98 -5.68
C ALA A 104 -5.40 25.19 -6.84
N HIS A 105 -4.22 25.62 -7.30
CA HIS A 105 -3.50 24.93 -8.36
C HIS A 105 -3.00 23.55 -7.93
N ILE A 106 -2.52 23.42 -6.69
CA ILE A 106 -2.14 22.11 -6.14
C ILE A 106 -3.37 21.21 -5.99
N ALA A 107 -4.52 21.73 -5.58
CA ALA A 107 -5.75 20.97 -5.47
C ALA A 107 -6.23 20.42 -6.83
N GLU A 108 -6.02 21.15 -7.92
CA GLU A 108 -6.30 20.67 -9.29
C GLU A 108 -5.31 19.59 -9.77
N LEU A 109 -4.09 19.57 -9.21
CA LEU A 109 -3.03 18.61 -9.58
C LEU A 109 -3.08 17.31 -8.76
N ILE A 110 -3.78 17.29 -7.62
CA ILE A 110 -4.02 16.09 -6.82
C ILE A 110 -5.12 15.28 -7.52
N GLU A 111 -4.74 14.24 -8.27
CA GLU A 111 -5.64 13.17 -8.74
C GLU A 111 -5.76 12.02 -7.73
#